data_AF-A8TC04-F1
#
_entry.id   AF-A8TC04-F1
#
_cell.length_a   1.000
_cell.length_b   1.000
_cell.length_c   1.000
_cell.angle_alpha   90.00
_cell.angle_beta   90.00
_cell.angle_gamma   90.00
#
_symmetry.space_group_name_H-M   'P 1'
#
loop_
_entity.id
_entity.type
_entity.pdbx_description
1 polymer ?
#
loop_
_entity_poly.entity_id
_entity_poly.type
_entity_poly.pdbx_seq_one_letter_code
_entity_poly.pdbx_strand_id
1 'polypeptide(L)'
;MSNRSKYQVAIAAIDQYSVPIKAARTSFGSLTEDVKAHSAEIKKLNASAASLKSYASVKRDLTETSAQMGSAKVKAERLAVATKELSLQTKGYESAVTSSQIKLQNLEAQMRATEQPSKALRTAIKEARKEVKLNTANLNEHQQQLSKTQAAYNKSRSEVSKLTKHYDVQRTKLHSLKSKLNESGIQAHKFCETQRQLKRDITAANAALDKQKAKLKSVQAASAKIESNKMARSELGGDALDLAMKGAVLAVPIKFAVDFESAFADVKKAVNDASDEELEVMKKRIVIEAPKLGVTQEGLSAIIAEGARNGIAKDELFNFAESAAKMSV
;
A
#
# COMPACT_ATOMS: atom_id res chain seq x y z
N MET A 1 -11.71 -73.84 -12.61
CA MET A 1 -10.92 -72.98 -11.69
C MET A 1 -10.77 -71.59 -12.31
N SER A 2 -11.18 -70.58 -11.54
CA SER A 2 -10.95 -69.12 -11.64
C SER A 2 -10.44 -68.50 -12.95
N ASN A 3 -11.35 -67.82 -13.65
CA ASN A 3 -11.07 -66.91 -14.77
C ASN A 3 -11.08 -65.45 -14.26
N ARG A 4 -10.20 -65.12 -13.31
CA ARG A 4 -10.27 -63.89 -12.49
C ARG A 4 -9.09 -62.92 -12.65
N SER A 5 -8.32 -62.96 -13.74
CA SER A 5 -7.09 -62.14 -13.86
C SER A 5 -7.06 -61.08 -14.97
N LYS A 6 -8.07 -60.97 -15.85
CA LYS A 6 -7.99 -60.05 -17.02
C LYS A 6 -8.62 -58.67 -16.81
N TYR A 7 -9.32 -58.42 -15.69
CA TYR A 7 -9.99 -57.14 -15.42
C TYR A 7 -9.37 -56.30 -14.29
N GLN A 8 -8.30 -56.76 -13.64
CA GLN A 8 -7.63 -55.97 -12.59
C GLN A 8 -6.49 -55.08 -13.12
N VAL A 9 -5.99 -55.34 -14.34
CA VAL A 9 -4.82 -54.62 -14.89
C VAL A 9 -5.21 -53.29 -15.57
N ALA A 10 -6.46 -53.13 -16.01
CA ALA A 10 -6.91 -51.89 -16.65
C ALA A 10 -7.23 -50.75 -15.65
N ILE A 11 -7.54 -51.07 -14.40
CA ILE A 11 -7.87 -50.05 -13.37
C ILE A 11 -6.59 -49.50 -12.71
N ALA A 12 -5.53 -50.31 -12.60
CA ALA A 12 -4.24 -49.87 -12.03
C ALA A 12 -3.48 -48.89 -12.95
N ALA A 13 -3.56 -49.07 -14.28
CA ALA A 13 -2.94 -48.17 -15.23
C ALA A 13 -3.60 -46.77 -15.18
N ILE A 14 -4.93 -46.69 -15.21
CA ILE A 14 -5.64 -45.39 -15.14
C ILE A 14 -5.28 -44.62 -13.85
N ASP A 15 -5.07 -45.32 -12.74
CA ASP A 15 -4.72 -44.67 -11.47
C ASP A 15 -3.24 -44.22 -11.43
N GLN A 16 -2.30 -44.96 -12.04
CA GLN A 16 -0.87 -44.58 -12.13
C GLN A 16 -0.61 -43.33 -12.97
N TYR A 17 -1.25 -43.18 -14.15
CA TYR A 17 -1.17 -41.95 -14.96
C TYR A 17 -1.89 -40.75 -14.29
N SER A 18 -2.78 -41.00 -13.33
CA SER A 18 -3.50 -39.94 -12.63
C SER A 18 -2.66 -39.26 -11.55
N VAL A 19 -1.66 -39.94 -10.99
CA VAL A 19 -0.85 -39.45 -9.86
C VAL A 19 0.03 -38.25 -10.25
N PRO A 20 0.79 -38.27 -11.37
CA PRO A 20 1.58 -37.11 -11.81
C PRO A 20 0.71 -35.90 -12.15
N ILE A 21 -0.45 -36.12 -12.78
CA ILE A 21 -1.39 -35.07 -13.15
C ILE A 21 -2.07 -34.47 -11.89
N LYS A 22 -2.45 -35.32 -10.92
CA LYS A 22 -2.95 -34.88 -9.61
C LYS A 22 -1.86 -34.09 -8.86
N ALA A 23 -0.62 -34.55 -8.85
CA ALA A 23 0.50 -33.86 -8.22
C ALA A 23 0.79 -32.49 -8.87
N ALA A 24 0.73 -32.41 -10.20
CA ALA A 24 0.84 -31.15 -10.94
C ALA A 24 -0.32 -30.19 -10.64
N ARG A 25 -1.55 -30.70 -10.53
CA ARG A 25 -2.74 -29.91 -10.17
C ARG A 25 -2.67 -29.38 -8.73
N THR A 26 -2.19 -30.20 -7.79
CA THR A 26 -1.93 -29.79 -6.39
C THR A 26 -0.80 -28.76 -6.30
N SER A 27 0.26 -28.91 -7.10
CA SER A 27 1.37 -27.95 -7.19
C SER A 27 0.92 -26.62 -7.81
N PHE A 28 0.02 -26.65 -8.79
CA PHE A 28 -0.59 -25.46 -9.36
C PHE A 28 -1.55 -24.76 -8.37
N GLY A 29 -2.34 -25.54 -7.63
CA GLY A 29 -3.20 -25.03 -6.56
C GLY A 29 -2.42 -24.31 -5.48
N SER A 30 -1.36 -24.95 -4.96
CA SER A 30 -0.45 -24.34 -3.97
C SER A 30 0.26 -23.09 -4.49
N LEU A 31 0.79 -23.10 -5.72
CA LEU A 31 1.41 -21.90 -6.31
C LEU A 31 0.40 -20.74 -6.47
N THR A 32 -0.85 -21.05 -6.81
CA THR A 32 -1.91 -20.04 -6.88
C THR A 32 -2.22 -19.46 -5.50
N GLU A 33 -2.21 -20.30 -4.47
CA GLU A 33 -2.42 -19.91 -3.08
C GLU A 33 -1.27 -19.07 -2.53
N ASP A 34 -0.02 -19.41 -2.87
CA ASP A 34 1.18 -18.64 -2.54
C ASP A 34 1.15 -17.24 -3.20
N VAL A 35 0.79 -17.16 -4.49
CA VAL A 35 0.64 -15.87 -5.19
C VAL A 35 -0.44 -15.01 -4.52
N LYS A 36 -1.55 -15.62 -4.08
CA LYS A 36 -2.60 -14.91 -3.32
C LYS A 36 -2.08 -14.44 -1.96
N ALA A 37 -1.36 -15.29 -1.23
CA ALA A 37 -0.79 -14.96 0.07
C ALA A 37 0.22 -13.82 -0.03
N HIS A 38 1.16 -13.88 -0.97
CA HIS A 38 2.13 -12.80 -1.20
C HIS A 38 1.49 -11.51 -1.71
N SER A 39 0.45 -11.59 -2.54
CA SER A 39 -0.33 -10.40 -2.93
C SER A 39 -0.98 -9.73 -1.71
N ALA A 40 -1.55 -10.53 -0.80
CA ALA A 40 -2.12 -10.03 0.45
C ALA A 40 -1.05 -9.42 1.37
N GLU A 41 0.14 -10.01 1.43
CA GLU A 41 1.28 -9.49 2.19
C GLU A 41 1.77 -8.15 1.62
N ILE A 42 1.96 -8.02 0.31
CA ILE A 42 2.31 -6.76 -0.36
C ILE A 42 1.25 -5.69 -0.08
N LYS A 43 -0.03 -6.04 -0.09
CA LYS A 43 -1.11 -5.12 0.27
C LYS A 43 -0.97 -4.64 1.71
N LYS A 44 -0.63 -5.52 2.66
CA LYS A 44 -0.38 -5.18 4.07
C LYS A 44 0.85 -4.28 4.23
N LEU A 45 1.95 -4.57 3.53
CA LEU A 45 3.17 -3.75 3.53
C LEU A 45 2.89 -2.35 2.96
N ASN A 46 2.14 -2.25 1.87
CA ASN A 46 1.73 -0.96 1.30
C ASN A 46 0.82 -0.16 2.26
N ALA A 47 -0.17 -0.82 2.89
CA ALA A 47 -1.02 -0.19 3.91
C ALA A 47 -0.21 0.33 5.11
N SER A 48 0.81 -0.43 5.51
CA SER A 48 1.75 -0.04 6.55
C SER A 48 2.59 1.16 6.15
N ALA A 49 3.07 1.22 4.90
CA ALA A 49 3.84 2.35 4.37
C ALA A 49 3.00 3.63 4.33
N ALA A 50 1.74 3.52 3.90
CA ALA A 50 0.79 4.62 3.91
C ALA A 50 0.47 5.12 5.32
N SER A 51 0.32 4.20 6.28
CA SER A 51 0.10 4.52 7.69
C SER A 51 1.32 5.22 8.31
N LEU A 52 2.53 4.79 7.96
CA LEU A 52 3.78 5.38 8.42
C LEU A 52 3.96 6.81 7.87
N LYS A 53 3.68 7.02 6.58
CA LYS A 53 3.68 8.36 5.97
C LYS A 53 2.64 9.27 6.63
N SER A 54 1.44 8.75 6.86
CA SER A 54 0.38 9.49 7.55
C SER A 54 0.77 9.86 8.98
N TYR A 55 1.44 8.96 9.71
CA TYR A 55 1.95 9.21 11.06
C TYR A 55 2.96 10.37 11.07
N ALA A 56 3.91 10.37 10.14
CA ALA A 56 4.89 11.45 10.02
C ALA A 56 4.24 12.80 9.67
N SER A 57 3.27 12.81 8.74
CA SER A 57 2.53 14.02 8.39
C SER A 57 1.77 14.57 9.60
N VAL A 58 0.97 13.74 10.28
CA VAL A 58 0.20 14.17 11.45
C VAL A 58 1.11 14.64 12.58
N LYS A 59 2.29 14.02 12.76
CA LYS A 59 3.29 14.49 13.74
C LYS A 59 3.79 15.90 13.40
N ARG A 60 4.10 16.18 12.14
CA ARG A 60 4.50 17.51 11.66
C ARG A 60 3.37 18.53 11.87
N ASP A 61 2.16 18.19 11.45
CA ASP A 61 0.99 19.07 11.57
C ASP A 61 0.67 19.36 13.05
N LEU A 62 0.86 18.37 13.95
CA LEU A 62 0.71 18.53 15.39
C LEU A 62 1.73 19.52 15.96
N THR A 63 3.00 19.44 15.55
CA THR A 63 4.02 20.40 15.98
C THR A 63 3.73 21.81 15.49
N GLU A 64 3.28 21.95 14.24
CA GLU A 64 2.92 23.23 13.64
C GLU A 64 1.69 23.85 14.34
N THR A 65 0.64 23.05 14.56
CA THR A 65 -0.57 23.46 15.28
C THR A 65 -0.25 23.85 16.72
N SER A 66 0.67 23.14 17.39
CA SER A 66 1.14 23.50 18.73
C SER A 66 1.82 24.87 18.76
N ALA A 67 2.68 25.17 17.78
CA ALA A 67 3.36 26.46 17.68
C ALA A 67 2.37 27.61 17.38
N GLN A 68 1.42 27.37 16.48
CA GLN A 68 0.34 28.32 16.18
C GLN A 68 -0.56 28.56 17.39
N MET A 69 -0.92 27.50 18.12
CA MET A 69 -1.71 27.60 19.36
C MET A 69 -0.97 28.41 20.43
N GLY A 70 0.33 28.17 20.62
CA GLY A 70 1.15 28.97 21.55
C GLY A 70 1.17 30.44 21.17
N SER A 71 1.39 30.75 19.89
CA SER A 71 1.36 32.12 19.37
C SER A 71 -0.01 32.78 19.54
N ALA A 72 -1.10 32.04 19.32
CA ALA A 72 -2.47 32.53 19.50
C ALA A 72 -2.82 32.78 20.98
N LYS A 73 -2.31 31.95 21.90
CA LYS A 73 -2.46 32.17 23.35
C LYS A 73 -1.77 33.45 23.80
N VAL A 74 -0.51 33.66 23.39
CA VAL A 74 0.22 34.91 23.70
C VAL A 74 -0.51 36.14 23.14
N LYS A 75 -1.05 36.07 21.93
CA LYS A 75 -1.86 37.15 21.35
C LYS A 75 -3.14 37.40 22.16
N ALA A 76 -3.85 36.35 22.57
CA ALA A 76 -5.05 36.47 23.38
C ALA A 76 -4.74 37.09 24.76
N GLU A 77 -3.64 36.69 25.40
CA GLU A 77 -3.19 37.27 26.68
C GLU A 77 -2.86 38.75 26.55
N ARG A 78 -2.11 39.14 25.51
CA ARG A 78 -1.82 40.56 25.24
C ARG A 78 -3.08 41.38 25.02
N LEU A 79 -4.03 40.85 24.25
CA LEU A 79 -5.32 41.51 24.02
C LEU A 79 -6.16 41.58 25.31
N ALA A 80 -6.12 40.56 26.17
CA ALA A 80 -6.80 40.57 27.47
C ALA A 80 -6.26 41.68 28.37
N VAL A 81 -4.93 41.83 28.44
CA VAL A 81 -4.27 42.90 29.19
C VAL A 81 -4.65 44.27 28.60
N ALA A 82 -4.56 44.44 27.28
CA ALA A 82 -4.94 45.68 26.61
C ALA A 82 -6.41 46.05 26.85
N THR A 83 -7.34 45.10 26.76
CA THR A 83 -8.75 45.31 27.10
C THR A 83 -8.89 45.79 28.54
N LYS A 84 -8.20 45.14 29.49
CA LYS A 84 -8.28 45.50 30.92
C LYS A 84 -7.79 46.92 31.15
N GLU A 85 -6.66 47.29 30.54
CA GLU A 85 -6.09 48.64 30.64
C GLU A 85 -7.01 49.70 30.01
N LEU A 86 -7.50 49.46 28.79
CA LEU A 86 -8.45 50.36 28.13
C LEU A 86 -9.74 50.51 28.96
N SER A 87 -10.24 49.44 29.55
CA SER A 87 -11.42 49.50 30.41
C SER A 87 -11.20 50.38 31.65
N LEU A 88 -10.01 50.33 32.25
CA LEU A 88 -9.65 51.21 33.36
C LEU A 88 -9.55 52.67 32.90
N GLN A 89 -8.95 52.94 31.74
CA GLN A 89 -8.90 54.28 31.16
C GLN A 89 -10.29 54.83 30.86
N THR A 90 -11.18 54.02 30.26
CA THR A 90 -12.57 54.40 29.98
C THR A 90 -13.31 54.85 31.24
N LYS A 91 -13.13 54.15 32.38
CA LYS A 91 -13.71 54.57 33.67
C LYS A 91 -13.20 55.93 34.14
N GLY A 92 -11.94 56.27 33.83
CA GLY A 92 -11.37 57.59 34.07
C GLY A 92 -12.08 58.68 33.25
N TYR A 93 -12.30 58.42 31.96
CA TYR A 93 -13.06 59.34 31.09
C TYR A 93 -14.52 59.47 31.51
N GLU A 94 -15.18 58.39 31.94
CA GLU A 94 -16.53 58.44 32.52
C GLU A 94 -16.57 59.38 33.72
N SER A 95 -15.62 59.22 34.64
CA SER A 95 -15.50 60.08 35.83
C SER A 95 -15.22 61.55 35.48
N ALA A 96 -14.42 61.81 34.44
CA ALA A 96 -14.14 63.16 33.95
C ALA A 96 -15.38 63.82 33.30
N VAL A 97 -16.16 63.05 32.53
CA VAL A 97 -17.44 63.52 31.98
C VAL A 97 -18.39 63.88 33.12
N THR A 98 -18.59 62.99 34.10
CA THR A 98 -19.45 63.25 35.26
C THR A 98 -19.02 64.50 36.03
N SER A 99 -17.72 64.64 36.29
CA SER A 99 -17.18 65.82 37.01
C SER A 99 -17.41 67.13 36.24
N SER A 100 -17.18 67.12 34.92
CA SER A 100 -17.43 68.30 34.08
C SER A 100 -18.91 68.65 33.95
N GLN A 101 -19.81 67.65 33.95
CA GLN A 101 -21.26 67.84 33.94
C GLN A 101 -21.74 68.48 35.26
N ILE A 102 -21.26 68.00 36.41
CA ILE A 102 -21.57 68.57 37.72
C ILE A 102 -21.10 70.03 37.79
N LYS A 103 -19.87 70.33 37.33
CA LYS A 103 -19.33 71.69 37.27
C LYS A 103 -20.22 72.61 36.43
N LEU A 104 -20.62 72.15 35.23
CA LEU A 104 -21.52 72.90 34.36
C LEU A 104 -22.88 73.15 35.05
N GLN A 105 -23.48 72.12 35.65
CA GLN A 105 -24.75 72.22 36.36
C GLN A 105 -24.69 73.25 37.50
N ASN A 106 -23.62 73.25 38.28
CA ASN A 106 -23.41 74.20 39.37
C ASN A 106 -23.27 75.64 38.85
N LEU A 107 -22.52 75.86 37.77
CA LEU A 107 -22.38 77.19 37.17
C LEU A 107 -23.71 77.69 36.57
N GLU A 108 -24.47 76.81 35.91
CA GLU A 108 -25.80 77.14 35.37
C GLU A 108 -26.80 77.46 36.49
N ALA A 109 -26.74 76.76 37.63
CA ALA A 109 -27.53 77.07 38.81
C ALA A 109 -27.18 78.45 39.39
N GLN A 110 -25.88 78.78 39.51
CA GLN A 110 -25.43 80.12 39.95
C GLN A 110 -25.92 81.23 39.00
N MET A 111 -25.90 80.99 37.69
CA MET A 111 -26.42 81.95 36.71
C MET A 111 -27.92 82.18 36.85
N ARG A 112 -28.70 81.15 37.19
CA ARG A 112 -30.15 81.28 37.43
C ARG A 112 -30.46 82.05 38.72
N ALA A 113 -29.60 81.94 39.74
CA ALA A 113 -29.78 82.60 41.03
C ALA A 113 -29.34 84.07 41.05
N THR A 114 -28.68 84.57 40.00
CA THR A 114 -28.11 85.93 39.95
C THR A 114 -28.92 86.84 39.02
N GLU A 115 -29.49 87.92 39.54
CA GLU A 115 -30.31 88.87 38.74
C GLU A 115 -29.50 89.58 37.62
N GLN A 116 -28.22 89.91 37.88
CA GLN A 116 -27.30 90.48 36.88
C GLN A 116 -26.02 89.62 36.75
N PRO A 117 -26.04 88.58 35.90
CA PRO A 117 -24.89 87.67 35.76
C PRO A 117 -23.70 88.35 35.07
N SER A 118 -22.52 88.25 35.71
CA SER A 118 -21.28 88.85 35.23
C SER A 118 -20.79 88.25 33.90
N LYS A 119 -20.01 89.03 33.14
CA LYS A 119 -19.33 88.55 31.92
C LYS A 119 -18.44 87.33 32.22
N ALA A 120 -17.79 87.32 33.38
CA ALA A 120 -16.95 86.21 33.83
C ALA A 120 -17.75 84.90 33.97
N LEU A 121 -18.93 84.94 34.60
CA LEU A 121 -19.80 83.76 34.76
C LEU A 121 -20.30 83.22 33.42
N ARG A 122 -20.68 84.09 32.49
CA ARG A 122 -21.09 83.69 31.13
C ARG A 122 -19.95 83.00 30.37
N THR A 123 -18.72 83.51 30.50
CA THR A 123 -17.53 82.90 29.91
C THR A 123 -17.22 81.54 30.54
N ALA A 124 -17.29 81.44 31.87
CA ALA A 124 -17.05 80.19 32.59
C ALA A 124 -18.03 79.07 32.19
N ILE A 125 -19.32 79.40 32.00
CA ILE A 125 -20.31 78.44 31.49
C ILE A 125 -20.00 78.01 30.06
N LYS A 126 -19.61 78.96 29.19
CA LYS A 126 -19.21 78.65 27.81
C LYS A 126 -18.00 77.71 27.77
N GLU A 127 -17.03 77.91 28.64
CA GLU A 127 -15.86 77.05 28.79
C GLU A 127 -16.23 75.67 29.36
N ALA A 128 -17.06 75.61 30.41
CA ALA A 128 -17.55 74.36 30.98
C ALA A 128 -18.35 73.53 29.95
N ARG A 129 -19.16 74.17 29.09
CA ARG A 129 -19.84 73.49 27.97
C ARG A 129 -18.87 72.90 26.96
N LYS A 130 -17.78 73.61 26.65
CA LYS A 130 -16.71 73.08 25.78
C LYS A 130 -15.99 71.91 26.45
N GLU A 131 -15.71 72.00 27.75
CA GLU A 131 -15.08 70.95 28.54
C GLU A 131 -15.92 69.66 28.55
N VAL A 132 -17.23 69.76 28.82
CA VAL A 132 -18.16 68.62 28.74
C VAL A 132 -18.17 68.01 27.34
N LYS A 133 -18.24 68.85 26.29
CA LYS A 133 -18.22 68.36 24.90
C LYS A 133 -16.93 67.61 24.58
N LEU A 134 -15.78 68.14 24.99
CA LEU A 134 -14.47 67.52 24.78
C LEU A 134 -14.34 66.19 25.53
N ASN A 135 -14.68 66.17 26.82
CA ASN A 135 -14.62 64.96 27.64
C ASN A 135 -15.57 63.87 27.11
N THR A 136 -16.76 64.25 26.64
CA THR A 136 -17.72 63.31 26.02
C THR A 136 -17.17 62.74 24.71
N ALA A 137 -16.52 63.57 23.88
CA ALA A 137 -15.88 63.10 22.65
C ALA A 137 -14.76 62.09 22.95
N ASN A 138 -13.89 62.40 23.93
CA ASN A 138 -12.81 61.51 24.35
C ASN A 138 -13.35 60.18 24.92
N LEU A 139 -14.42 60.24 25.72
CA LEU A 139 -15.08 59.04 26.24
C LEU A 139 -15.59 58.16 25.10
N ASN A 140 -16.30 58.74 24.12
CA ASN A 140 -16.82 58.01 22.98
C ASN A 140 -15.71 57.34 22.16
N GLU A 141 -14.59 58.03 21.95
CA GLU A 141 -13.42 57.47 21.26
C GLU A 141 -12.83 56.27 22.02
N HIS A 142 -12.62 56.41 23.33
CA HIS A 142 -12.12 55.31 24.16
C HIS A 142 -13.09 54.13 24.23
N GLN A 143 -14.41 54.37 24.28
CA GLN A 143 -15.42 53.31 24.24
C GLN A 143 -15.40 52.55 22.91
N GLN A 144 -15.22 53.25 21.78
CA GLN A 144 -15.05 52.60 20.48
C GLN A 144 -13.77 51.74 20.44
N GLN A 145 -12.67 52.27 20.96
CA GLN A 145 -11.39 51.54 21.01
C GLN A 145 -11.46 50.30 21.93
N LEU A 146 -12.15 50.42 23.07
CA LEU A 146 -12.40 49.30 23.98
C LEU A 146 -13.25 48.21 23.29
N SER A 147 -14.32 48.59 22.60
CA SER A 147 -15.17 47.66 21.85
C SER A 147 -14.39 46.92 20.76
N LYS A 148 -13.57 47.64 19.98
CA LYS A 148 -12.70 47.04 18.95
C LYS A 148 -11.70 46.04 19.55
N THR A 149 -11.03 46.42 20.63
CA THR A 149 -10.07 45.55 21.33
C THR A 149 -10.75 44.32 21.92
N GLN A 150 -11.96 44.49 22.48
CA GLN A 150 -12.75 43.38 23.03
C GLN A 150 -13.18 42.39 21.93
N ALA A 151 -13.60 42.89 20.76
CA ALA A 151 -13.91 42.04 19.62
C ALA A 151 -12.67 41.26 19.13
N ALA A 152 -11.51 41.91 19.06
CA ALA A 152 -10.25 41.27 18.71
C ALA A 152 -9.84 40.19 19.73
N TYR A 153 -9.99 40.46 21.03
CA TYR A 153 -9.74 39.50 22.10
C TYR A 153 -10.63 38.26 21.97
N ASN A 154 -11.94 38.46 21.80
CA ASN A 154 -12.91 37.37 21.62
C ASN A 154 -12.59 36.52 20.39
N LYS A 155 -12.21 37.16 19.28
CA LYS A 155 -11.76 36.45 18.07
C LYS A 155 -10.51 35.62 18.35
N SER A 156 -9.51 36.17 19.03
CA SER A 156 -8.29 35.44 19.40
C SER A 156 -8.59 34.25 20.30
N ARG A 157 -9.51 34.39 21.26
CA ARG A 157 -9.95 33.30 22.14
C ARG A 157 -10.65 32.18 21.36
N SER A 158 -11.46 32.53 20.37
CA SER A 158 -12.10 31.57 19.46
C SER A 158 -11.06 30.80 18.65
N GLU A 159 -10.05 31.49 18.10
CA GLU A 159 -8.95 30.83 17.37
C GLU A 159 -8.14 29.88 18.25
N VAL A 160 -7.83 30.27 19.51
CA VAL A 160 -7.20 29.36 20.48
C VAL A 160 -8.06 28.10 20.70
N SER A 161 -9.37 28.25 20.85
CA SER A 161 -10.29 27.12 21.01
C SER A 161 -10.29 26.18 19.79
N LYS A 162 -10.33 26.74 18.58
CA LYS A 162 -10.24 25.96 17.34
C LYS A 162 -8.92 25.20 17.23
N LEU A 163 -7.80 25.88 17.45
CA LEU A 163 -6.46 25.28 17.42
C LEU A 163 -6.31 24.18 18.47
N THR A 164 -6.89 24.36 19.66
CA THR A 164 -6.92 23.32 20.70
C THR A 164 -7.68 22.09 20.21
N LYS A 165 -8.88 22.26 19.64
CA LYS A 165 -9.65 21.13 19.06
C LYS A 165 -8.89 20.42 17.95
N HIS A 166 -8.26 21.17 17.04
CA HIS A 166 -7.44 20.59 15.98
C HIS A 166 -6.25 19.80 16.53
N TYR A 167 -5.58 20.34 17.54
CA TYR A 167 -4.48 19.66 18.24
C TYR A 167 -4.95 18.34 18.87
N ASP A 168 -6.10 18.33 19.56
CA ASP A 168 -6.64 17.12 20.20
C ASP A 168 -7.03 16.03 19.19
N VAL A 169 -7.64 16.43 18.06
CA VAL A 169 -7.96 15.52 16.96
C VAL A 169 -6.67 14.95 16.35
N GLN A 170 -5.68 15.79 16.06
CA GLN A 170 -4.39 15.34 15.52
C GLN A 170 -3.67 14.41 16.50
N ARG A 171 -3.68 14.72 17.81
CA ARG A 171 -3.09 13.89 18.85
C ARG A 171 -3.76 12.51 18.91
N THR A 172 -5.08 12.47 18.85
CA THR A 172 -5.85 11.22 18.86
C THR A 172 -5.57 10.40 17.60
N LYS A 173 -5.53 11.04 16.43
CA LYS A 173 -5.16 10.42 15.15
C LYS A 173 -3.72 9.89 15.17
N LEU A 174 -2.78 10.63 15.76
CA LEU A 174 -1.39 10.20 15.89
C LEU A 174 -1.29 8.96 16.79
N HIS A 175 -2.05 8.92 17.88
CA HIS A 175 -2.09 7.77 18.78
C HIS A 175 -2.69 6.53 18.10
N SER A 176 -3.79 6.66 17.38
CA SER A 176 -4.40 5.54 16.66
C SER A 176 -3.51 5.03 15.52
N LEU A 177 -2.83 5.92 14.78
CA LEU A 177 -1.82 5.53 13.79
C LEU A 177 -0.65 4.80 14.44
N LYS A 178 -0.18 5.26 15.61
CA LYS A 178 0.87 4.58 16.38
C LYS A 178 0.43 3.17 16.79
N SER A 179 -0.81 3.00 17.27
CA SER A 179 -1.35 1.68 17.63
C SER A 179 -1.39 0.74 16.42
N LYS A 180 -1.96 1.19 15.29
CA LYS A 180 -2.03 0.39 14.05
C LYS A 180 -0.65 -0.01 13.52
N LEU A 181 0.32 0.89 13.60
CA LEU A 181 1.70 0.59 13.23
C LEU A 181 2.31 -0.44 14.17
N ASN A 182 2.13 -0.30 15.48
CA ASN A 182 2.60 -1.26 16.47
C ASN A 182 1.95 -2.64 16.32
N GLU A 183 0.64 -2.71 16.07
CA GLU A 183 -0.11 -3.94 15.75
C GLU A 183 0.43 -4.63 14.50
N SER A 184 0.99 -3.85 13.56
CA SER A 184 1.66 -4.35 12.36
C SER A 184 3.15 -4.65 12.57
N GLY A 185 3.64 -4.62 13.82
CA GLY A 185 5.06 -4.84 14.16
C GLY A 185 6.00 -3.68 13.82
N ILE A 186 5.46 -2.54 13.36
CA ILE A 186 6.22 -1.40 12.87
C ILE A 186 6.42 -0.37 13.99
N GLN A 187 7.68 -0.20 14.36
CA GLN A 187 8.08 0.78 15.35
C GLN A 187 8.11 2.19 14.72
N ALA A 188 7.08 2.99 15.00
CA ALA A 188 6.94 4.34 14.45
C ALA A 188 8.08 5.31 14.84
N HIS A 189 8.81 5.03 15.93
CA HIS A 189 9.93 5.87 16.39
C HIS A 189 11.23 5.65 15.60
N LYS A 190 11.38 4.52 14.90
CA LYS A 190 12.51 4.21 13.99
C LYS A 190 12.16 4.56 12.54
N PHE A 191 11.48 5.69 12.34
CA PHE A 191 10.81 6.03 11.08
C PHE A 191 11.72 5.89 9.84
N CYS A 192 12.91 6.50 9.86
CA CYS A 192 13.80 6.51 8.69
C CYS A 192 14.30 5.09 8.32
N GLU A 193 14.63 4.29 9.32
CA GLU A 193 15.09 2.90 9.13
C GLU A 193 13.94 2.03 8.64
N THR A 194 12.79 2.09 9.32
CA THR A 194 11.61 1.29 8.96
C THR A 194 11.06 1.69 7.60
N GLN A 195 11.08 2.96 7.21
CA GLN A 195 10.65 3.41 5.88
C GLN A 195 11.57 2.84 4.79
N ARG A 196 12.89 2.87 4.99
CA ARG A 196 13.85 2.30 4.05
C ARG A 196 13.71 0.79 3.95
N GLN A 197 13.56 0.11 5.09
CA GLN A 197 13.34 -1.32 5.15
C GLN A 197 12.05 -1.71 4.42
N LEU A 198 10.93 -1.07 4.74
CA LEU A 198 9.64 -1.35 4.11
C LEU A 198 9.66 -1.10 2.61
N LYS A 199 10.37 -0.06 2.14
CA LYS A 199 10.56 0.16 0.69
C LYS A 199 11.31 -1.00 0.04
N ARG A 200 12.39 -1.50 0.67
CA ARG A 200 13.14 -2.67 0.18
C ARG A 200 12.26 -3.92 0.17
N ASP A 201 11.53 -4.16 1.25
CA ASP A 201 10.66 -5.34 1.40
C ASP A 201 9.54 -5.34 0.35
N ILE A 202 8.91 -4.19 0.09
CA ILE A 202 7.91 -4.04 -0.98
C ILE A 202 8.55 -4.33 -2.36
N THR A 203 9.73 -3.79 -2.65
CA THR A 203 10.41 -4.05 -3.93
C THR A 203 10.77 -5.54 -4.08
N ALA A 204 11.33 -6.15 -3.04
CA ALA A 204 11.69 -7.57 -3.04
C ALA A 204 10.45 -8.47 -3.18
N ALA A 205 9.38 -8.18 -2.45
CA ALA A 205 8.14 -8.95 -2.50
C ALA A 205 7.45 -8.84 -3.87
N ASN A 206 7.44 -7.65 -4.51
CA ASN A 206 6.93 -7.51 -5.88
C ASN A 206 7.76 -8.33 -6.88
N ALA A 207 9.10 -8.27 -6.78
CA ALA A 207 9.96 -9.07 -7.65
C ALA A 207 9.75 -10.59 -7.47
N ALA A 208 9.54 -11.05 -6.23
CA ALA A 208 9.22 -12.45 -5.94
C ALA A 208 7.85 -12.86 -6.51
N LEU A 209 6.84 -12.01 -6.32
CA LEU A 209 5.49 -12.23 -6.85
C LEU A 209 5.46 -12.24 -8.38
N ASP A 210 6.26 -11.40 -9.04
CA ASP A 210 6.38 -11.42 -10.51
C ASP A 210 7.01 -12.73 -11.01
N LYS A 211 8.05 -13.23 -10.33
CA LYS A 211 8.65 -14.54 -10.62
C LYS A 211 7.62 -15.67 -10.45
N GLN A 212 6.84 -15.66 -9.37
CA GLN A 212 5.81 -16.67 -9.14
C GLN A 212 4.67 -16.59 -10.17
N LYS A 213 4.23 -15.39 -10.54
CA LYS A 213 3.27 -15.19 -11.64
C LYS A 213 3.80 -15.72 -12.97
N ALA A 214 5.06 -15.48 -13.27
CA ALA A 214 5.71 -16.01 -14.48
C ALA A 214 5.74 -17.55 -14.46
N LYS A 215 6.10 -18.16 -13.32
CA LYS A 215 6.04 -19.61 -13.13
C LYS A 215 4.61 -20.13 -13.29
N LEU A 216 3.63 -19.48 -12.70
CA LEU A 216 2.21 -19.85 -12.82
C LEU A 216 1.72 -19.80 -14.27
N LYS A 217 2.09 -18.75 -15.03
CA LYS A 217 1.83 -18.68 -16.48
C LYS A 217 2.50 -19.82 -17.25
N SER A 218 3.73 -20.17 -16.91
CA SER A 218 4.45 -21.27 -17.57
C SER A 218 3.77 -22.63 -17.31
N VAL A 219 3.31 -22.87 -16.08
CA VAL A 219 2.56 -24.07 -15.72
C VAL A 219 1.22 -24.10 -16.44
N GLN A 220 0.49 -22.99 -16.51
CA GLN A 220 -0.76 -22.91 -17.29
C GLN A 220 -0.56 -23.23 -18.76
N ALA A 221 0.50 -22.70 -19.38
CA ALA A 221 0.83 -22.99 -20.77
C ALA A 221 1.16 -24.48 -20.99
N ALA A 222 1.89 -25.09 -20.06
CA ALA A 222 2.18 -26.52 -20.09
C ALA A 222 0.90 -27.37 -19.91
N SER A 223 0.03 -27.02 -18.96
CA SER A 223 -1.26 -27.70 -18.76
C SER A 223 -2.18 -27.60 -19.98
N ALA A 224 -2.24 -26.44 -20.64
CA ALA A 224 -3.02 -26.26 -21.86
C ALA A 224 -2.53 -27.17 -23.00
N LYS A 225 -1.21 -27.32 -23.15
CA LYS A 225 -0.60 -28.25 -24.13
C LYS A 225 -0.88 -29.72 -23.79
N ILE A 226 -0.88 -30.08 -22.51
CA ILE A 226 -1.22 -31.44 -22.07
C ILE A 226 -2.70 -31.74 -22.36
N GLU A 227 -3.60 -30.80 -22.08
CA GLU A 227 -5.03 -30.98 -22.35
C GLU A 227 -5.31 -31.05 -23.87
N SER A 228 -4.65 -30.21 -24.69
CA SER A 228 -4.77 -30.29 -26.15
C SER A 228 -4.26 -31.64 -26.68
N ASN A 229 -3.15 -32.15 -26.13
CA ASN A 229 -2.65 -33.48 -26.48
C ASN A 229 -3.60 -34.60 -26.03
N LYS A 230 -4.24 -34.45 -24.87
CA LYS A 230 -5.25 -35.39 -24.38
C LYS A 230 -6.51 -35.36 -25.25
N MET A 231 -6.99 -34.18 -25.66
CA MET A 231 -8.11 -34.02 -26.59
C MET A 231 -7.78 -34.62 -27.95
N ALA A 232 -6.61 -34.32 -28.52
CA ALA A 232 -6.16 -34.93 -29.78
C ALA A 232 -6.07 -36.47 -29.68
N ARG A 233 -5.62 -37.01 -28.53
CA ARG A 233 -5.62 -38.47 -28.26
C ARG A 233 -7.03 -39.04 -28.06
N SER A 234 -7.95 -38.28 -27.47
CA SER A 234 -9.35 -38.68 -27.30
C SER A 234 -10.14 -38.62 -28.60
N GLU A 235 -9.83 -37.69 -29.50
CA GLU A 235 -10.36 -37.64 -30.87
C GLU A 235 -9.80 -38.79 -31.73
N LEU A 236 -8.57 -39.24 -31.48
CA LEU A 236 -8.04 -40.52 -31.98
C LEU A 236 -8.69 -41.74 -31.30
N GLY A 237 -9.40 -41.54 -30.18
CA GLY A 237 -9.99 -42.57 -29.33
C GLY A 237 -11.51 -42.71 -29.50
N GLY A 238 -11.92 -43.12 -30.70
CA GLY A 238 -13.25 -43.68 -30.99
C GLY A 238 -13.15 -44.78 -32.05
N ASP A 239 -12.36 -44.55 -33.11
CA ASP A 239 -12.19 -45.49 -34.23
C ASP A 239 -10.75 -45.98 -34.45
N ALA A 240 -9.70 -45.38 -33.85
CA ALA A 240 -8.32 -45.77 -34.16
C ALA A 240 -7.77 -46.95 -33.33
N LEU A 241 -8.43 -47.32 -32.22
CA LEU A 241 -7.96 -48.39 -31.35
C LEU A 241 -8.32 -49.80 -31.87
N ASP A 242 -9.31 -49.93 -32.76
CA ASP A 242 -9.69 -51.22 -33.33
C ASP A 242 -8.72 -51.71 -34.42
N LEU A 243 -7.91 -50.80 -34.98
CA LEU A 243 -6.97 -51.13 -36.05
C LEU A 243 -5.67 -51.81 -35.55
N ALA A 244 -5.42 -51.84 -34.24
CA ALA A 244 -4.20 -52.41 -33.68
C ALA A 244 -4.21 -53.94 -33.55
N MET A 245 -5.36 -54.61 -33.71
CA MET A 245 -5.46 -56.07 -33.56
C MET A 245 -5.25 -56.88 -34.86
N LYS A 246 -5.03 -56.21 -36.01
CA LYS A 246 -4.79 -56.89 -37.30
C LYS A 246 -3.71 -56.21 -38.14
N GLY A 247 -2.45 -56.34 -37.72
CA GLY A 247 -1.31 -56.47 -38.65
C GLY A 247 -1.05 -55.37 -39.69
N ALA A 248 -1.15 -54.09 -39.35
CA ALA A 248 -0.68 -53.00 -40.20
C ALA A 248 0.44 -52.19 -39.52
N VAL A 249 1.57 -52.03 -40.20
CA VAL A 249 2.67 -51.13 -39.81
C VAL A 249 2.15 -49.70 -39.93
N LEU A 250 1.87 -49.05 -38.80
CA LEU A 250 1.40 -47.67 -38.78
C LEU A 250 2.53 -46.70 -39.19
N ALA A 251 2.33 -46.02 -40.31
CA ALA A 251 3.08 -44.84 -40.69
C ALA A 251 2.75 -43.69 -39.71
N VAL A 252 3.66 -43.46 -38.77
CA VAL A 252 3.64 -42.27 -37.90
C VAL A 252 3.95 -41.04 -38.76
N PRO A 253 3.20 -39.93 -38.68
CA PRO A 253 3.48 -38.75 -39.49
C PRO A 253 4.86 -38.15 -39.16
N ILE A 254 5.64 -37.89 -40.21
CA ILE A 254 7.05 -37.43 -40.23
C ILE A 254 7.23 -35.96 -39.74
N LYS A 255 6.26 -35.38 -39.01
CA LYS A 255 6.34 -33.97 -38.55
C LYS A 255 7.12 -33.75 -37.25
N PHE A 256 7.71 -34.78 -36.65
CA PHE A 256 8.48 -34.69 -35.40
C PHE A 256 9.98 -34.44 -35.56
N ALA A 257 10.50 -34.31 -36.79
CA ALA A 257 11.94 -34.18 -37.02
C ALA A 257 12.50 -32.75 -36.80
N VAL A 258 11.66 -31.70 -36.77
CA VAL A 258 12.13 -30.30 -36.68
C VAL A 258 12.27 -29.81 -35.23
N ASP A 259 11.41 -30.25 -34.31
CA ASP A 259 11.44 -29.81 -32.89
C ASP A 259 12.49 -30.54 -32.04
N PHE A 260 12.87 -31.75 -32.46
CA PHE A 260 13.87 -32.56 -31.79
C PHE A 260 15.28 -31.95 -31.82
N GLU A 261 15.66 -31.26 -32.90
CA GLU A 261 17.00 -30.65 -32.98
C GLU A 261 17.18 -29.52 -31.97
N SER A 262 16.11 -28.78 -31.69
CA SER A 262 16.09 -27.74 -30.66
C SER A 262 16.17 -28.34 -29.25
N ALA A 263 15.38 -29.37 -28.96
CA ALA A 263 15.44 -30.05 -27.66
C ALA A 263 16.76 -30.79 -27.43
N PHE A 264 17.39 -31.30 -28.49
CA PHE A 264 18.67 -31.97 -28.41
C PHE A 264 19.86 -31.00 -28.24
N ALA A 265 19.71 -29.73 -28.65
CA ALA A 265 20.72 -28.71 -28.37
C ALA A 265 20.95 -28.50 -26.87
N ASP A 266 19.90 -28.63 -26.05
CA ASP A 266 20.03 -28.56 -24.59
C ASP A 266 20.75 -29.79 -24.00
N VAL A 267 20.60 -30.96 -24.62
CA VAL A 267 21.36 -32.18 -24.27
C VAL A 267 22.84 -31.98 -24.62
N LYS A 268 23.14 -31.50 -25.84
CA LYS A 268 24.52 -31.20 -26.27
C LYS A 268 25.21 -30.20 -25.33
N LYS A 269 24.48 -29.20 -24.84
CA LYS A 269 25.01 -28.22 -23.88
C LYS A 269 25.22 -28.81 -22.48
N ALA A 270 24.37 -29.73 -22.05
CA ALA A 270 24.41 -30.32 -20.72
C ALA A 270 25.47 -31.44 -20.60
N VAL A 271 25.70 -32.19 -21.68
CA VAL A 271 26.71 -33.26 -21.76
C VAL A 271 27.96 -32.70 -22.45
N ASN A 272 28.70 -31.88 -21.70
CA ASN A 272 29.80 -31.05 -22.23
C ASN A 272 31.06 -31.84 -22.64
N ASP A 273 31.15 -33.11 -22.26
CA ASP A 273 32.30 -34.01 -22.45
C ASP A 273 32.04 -35.13 -23.47
N ALA A 274 30.94 -35.06 -24.23
CA ALA A 274 30.61 -36.01 -25.30
C ALA A 274 31.20 -35.58 -26.66
N SER A 275 31.74 -36.55 -27.42
CA SER A 275 32.14 -36.32 -28.82
C SER A 275 30.91 -36.17 -29.74
N ASP A 276 31.10 -35.61 -30.93
CA ASP A 276 30.01 -35.47 -31.90
C ASP A 276 29.45 -36.84 -32.33
N GLU A 277 30.28 -37.88 -32.42
CA GLU A 277 29.85 -39.26 -32.70
C GLU A 277 29.00 -39.83 -31.56
N GLU A 278 29.38 -39.59 -30.31
CA GLU A 278 28.61 -40.02 -29.14
C GLU A 278 27.26 -39.32 -29.08
N LEU A 279 27.21 -38.02 -29.36
CA LEU A 279 25.96 -37.26 -29.43
C LEU A 279 25.03 -37.79 -30.53
N GLU A 280 25.54 -38.18 -31.69
CA GLU A 280 24.73 -38.80 -32.75
C GLU A 280 24.17 -40.16 -32.33
N VAL A 281 24.92 -40.96 -31.57
CA VAL A 281 24.42 -42.20 -30.97
C VAL A 281 23.31 -41.91 -29.96
N MET A 282 23.49 -40.91 -29.10
CA MET A 282 22.45 -40.49 -28.15
C MET A 282 21.19 -40.00 -28.87
N LYS A 283 21.35 -39.19 -29.93
CA LYS A 283 20.27 -38.68 -30.77
C LYS A 283 19.43 -39.83 -31.35
N LYS A 284 20.08 -40.83 -31.96
CA LYS A 284 19.43 -42.02 -32.50
C LYS A 284 18.73 -42.85 -31.42
N ARG A 285 19.37 -42.99 -30.25
CA ARG A 285 18.81 -43.76 -29.13
C ARG A 285 17.54 -43.11 -28.58
N ILE A 286 17.50 -41.78 -28.45
CA ILE A 286 16.30 -41.04 -28.04
C ILE A 286 15.14 -41.26 -29.02
N VAL A 287 15.40 -41.17 -30.32
CA VAL A 287 14.38 -41.39 -31.37
C VAL A 287 13.76 -42.79 -31.28
N ILE A 288 14.57 -43.80 -30.95
CA ILE A 288 14.15 -45.20 -30.85
C ILE A 288 13.46 -45.51 -29.51
N GLU A 289 13.95 -44.96 -28.40
CA GLU A 289 13.50 -45.31 -27.06
C GLU A 289 12.32 -44.48 -26.57
N ALA A 290 12.22 -43.21 -26.96
CA ALA A 290 11.12 -42.35 -26.53
C ALA A 290 9.73 -42.96 -26.83
N PRO A 291 9.45 -43.50 -28.04
CA PRO A 291 8.18 -44.16 -28.33
C PRO A 291 7.96 -45.44 -27.50
N LYS A 292 9.03 -46.20 -27.24
CA LYS A 292 8.96 -47.43 -26.42
C LYS A 292 8.63 -47.13 -24.96
N LEU A 293 9.06 -45.96 -24.49
CA LEU A 293 8.83 -45.45 -23.14
C LEU A 293 7.55 -44.61 -23.03
N GLY A 294 6.80 -44.43 -24.13
CA GLY A 294 5.57 -43.66 -24.13
C GLY A 294 5.75 -42.15 -23.95
N VAL A 295 6.96 -41.62 -24.14
CA VAL A 295 7.29 -40.19 -24.05
C VAL A 295 7.65 -39.63 -25.43
N THR A 296 7.65 -38.30 -25.59
CA THR A 296 8.10 -37.68 -26.85
C THR A 296 9.63 -37.59 -26.90
N GLN A 297 10.20 -37.42 -28.10
CA GLN A 297 11.64 -37.27 -28.28
C GLN A 297 12.17 -36.03 -27.54
N GLU A 298 11.39 -34.94 -27.53
CA GLU A 298 11.69 -33.73 -26.77
C GLU A 298 11.62 -33.99 -25.26
N GLY A 299 10.62 -34.75 -24.80
CA GLY A 299 10.46 -35.10 -23.39
C GLY A 299 11.63 -35.93 -22.86
N LEU A 300 12.05 -36.96 -23.60
CA LEU A 300 13.20 -37.78 -23.23
C LEU A 300 14.51 -36.97 -23.28
N SER A 301 14.66 -36.09 -24.27
CA SER A 301 15.81 -35.17 -24.36
C SER A 301 15.88 -34.22 -23.16
N ALA A 302 14.75 -33.65 -22.74
CA ALA A 302 14.70 -32.76 -21.58
C ALA A 302 15.10 -33.47 -20.28
N ILE A 303 14.70 -34.73 -20.10
CA ILE A 303 15.07 -35.54 -18.93
C ILE A 303 16.58 -35.85 -18.94
N ILE A 304 17.13 -36.21 -20.09
CA ILE A 304 18.57 -36.48 -20.25
C ILE A 304 19.39 -35.20 -19.97
N ALA A 305 18.97 -34.06 -20.53
CA ALA A 305 19.64 -32.77 -20.30
C ALA A 305 19.62 -32.38 -18.82
N GLU A 306 18.49 -32.60 -18.14
CA GLU A 306 18.37 -32.30 -16.71
C GLU A 306 19.20 -33.28 -15.86
N GLY A 307 19.24 -34.57 -16.21
CA GLY A 307 20.12 -35.56 -15.56
C GLY A 307 21.60 -35.16 -15.66
N ALA A 308 22.05 -34.74 -16.85
CA ALA A 308 23.42 -34.31 -17.08
C ALA A 308 23.77 -33.03 -16.29
N ARG A 309 22.86 -32.04 -16.23
CA ARG A 309 23.06 -30.83 -15.40
C ARG A 309 23.14 -31.14 -13.91
N ASN A 310 22.47 -32.20 -13.46
CA ASN A 310 22.51 -32.66 -12.08
C ASN A 310 23.67 -33.62 -11.79
N GLY A 311 24.62 -33.78 -12.73
CA GLY A 311 25.87 -34.50 -12.53
C GLY A 311 25.78 -36.01 -12.69
N ILE A 312 24.73 -36.53 -13.33
CA ILE A 312 24.63 -37.96 -13.67
C ILE A 312 25.66 -38.30 -14.74
N ALA A 313 26.39 -39.40 -14.55
CA ALA A 313 27.42 -39.85 -15.48
C ALA A 313 26.83 -40.15 -16.87
N LYS A 314 27.60 -39.84 -17.93
CA LYS A 314 27.16 -39.91 -19.33
C LYS A 314 26.57 -41.27 -19.73
N ASP A 315 27.16 -42.35 -19.24
CA ASP A 315 26.76 -43.74 -19.46
C ASP A 315 25.48 -44.13 -18.68
N GLU A 316 25.14 -43.39 -17.62
CA GLU A 316 23.95 -43.63 -16.79
C GLU A 316 22.74 -42.79 -17.23
N LEU A 317 22.93 -41.77 -18.07
CA LEU A 317 21.88 -40.83 -18.46
C LEU A 317 20.64 -41.50 -19.07
N PHE A 318 20.83 -42.54 -19.89
CA PHE A 318 19.70 -43.26 -20.49
C PHE A 318 18.97 -44.13 -19.47
N ASN A 319 19.68 -44.79 -18.55
CA ASN A 319 19.04 -45.59 -17.50
C ASN A 319 18.26 -44.69 -16.53
N PHE A 320 18.81 -43.51 -16.21
CA PHE A 320 18.12 -42.48 -15.45
C PHE A 320 16.89 -41.98 -16.19
N ALA A 321 17.03 -41.63 -17.47
CA ALA A 321 15.94 -41.08 -18.26
C ALA A 321 14.84 -42.11 -18.53
N GLU A 322 15.20 -43.38 -18.74
CA GLU A 322 14.27 -44.51 -18.84
C GLU A 322 13.52 -44.71 -17.53
N SER A 323 14.21 -44.66 -16.38
CA SER A 323 13.59 -44.76 -15.06
C SER A 323 12.63 -43.58 -14.82
N ALA A 324 13.06 -42.36 -15.09
CA ALA A 324 12.24 -41.15 -14.96
C ALA A 324 11.04 -41.14 -15.92
N ALA A 325 11.21 -41.62 -17.16
CA ALA A 325 10.13 -41.75 -18.14
C ALA A 325 9.11 -42.80 -17.71
N LYS A 326 9.55 -43.99 -17.25
CA LYS A 326 8.66 -45.03 -16.70
C LYS A 326 7.99 -44.62 -15.39
N MET A 327 8.57 -43.68 -14.65
CA MET A 327 7.97 -43.09 -13.46
C MET A 327 7.01 -41.92 -13.78
N SER A 328 7.12 -41.35 -14.99
CA SER A 328 6.31 -40.22 -15.46
C SER A 328 5.05 -40.65 -16.24
N VAL A 329 4.91 -41.95 -16.46
CA VAL A 329 3.91 -42.63 -17.29
C VAL A 329 3.07 -43.50 -16.36
#